data_AF-A0A9P6FSD1-F1
#
_entry.id   AF-A0A9P6FSD1-F1
#
_cell.length_a   1.000
_cell.length_b   1.000
_cell.length_c   1.000
_cell.angle_alpha   90.00
_cell.angle_beta   90.00
_cell.angle_gamma   90.00
#
_symmetry.space_group_name_H-M   'P 1'
#
loop_
_entity.id
_entity.type
_entity.pdbx_description
1 polymer ?
#
loop_
_entity_poly.entity_id
_entity_poly.type
_entity_poly.pdbx_seq_one_letter_code
_entity_poly.pdbx_strand_id
1 'polypeptide(L)'
;MPSSETIPIGTRKSALALAQTVQVQEALQKLNPEKSFPLLKMTTTGDNNQSQPLSSIGTTAVFTRELENALEKKECQLLVHSLKDVPTQIKPGFVLAAMMKREEPNDVMVMRPGEYKDLRDFGEGDVVGTSSVRRASQIRRLCPGVKVMDV
;
A
#
# COMPACT_ATOMS: atom_id res chain seq x y z
N MET A 1 -17.50 30.78 -18.91
CA MET A 1 -17.52 29.44 -18.28
C MET A 1 -16.09 29.14 -17.85
N PRO A 2 -15.76 29.00 -16.55
CA PRO A 2 -14.43 28.53 -16.20
C PRO A 2 -14.27 27.12 -16.79
N SER A 3 -13.17 26.88 -17.52
CA SER A 3 -12.85 25.58 -18.09
C SER A 3 -12.83 24.53 -16.99
N SER A 4 -13.54 23.41 -17.15
CA SER A 4 -13.48 22.29 -16.21
C SER A 4 -12.05 21.80 -16.13
N GLU A 5 -11.37 22.13 -15.03
CA GLU A 5 -9.99 21.76 -14.80
C GLU A 5 -9.93 20.24 -14.54
N THR A 6 -9.11 19.54 -15.32
CA THR A 6 -8.90 18.10 -15.18
C THR A 6 -7.62 17.86 -14.37
N ILE A 7 -7.74 17.09 -13.28
CA ILE A 7 -6.67 16.82 -12.32
C ILE A 7 -6.47 15.29 -12.26
N PRO A 8 -5.60 14.70 -13.11
CA PRO A 8 -5.40 13.26 -13.10
C PRO A 8 -4.71 12.78 -11.82
N ILE A 9 -5.18 11.66 -11.29
CA ILE A 9 -4.66 11.03 -10.07
C ILE A 9 -3.91 9.74 -10.45
N GLY A 10 -2.63 9.68 -10.15
CA GLY A 10 -1.81 8.49 -10.37
C GLY A 10 -2.01 7.43 -9.29
N THR A 11 -2.15 6.17 -9.70
CA THR A 11 -2.31 5.01 -8.78
C THR A 11 -1.75 3.73 -9.39
N ARG A 12 -1.38 2.78 -8.53
CA ARG A 12 -1.15 1.38 -8.93
C ARG A 12 -2.44 0.72 -9.42
N LYS A 13 -2.30 -0.33 -10.23
CA LYS A 13 -3.41 -1.15 -10.76
C LYS A 13 -3.99 -2.17 -9.76
N SER A 14 -3.33 -2.41 -8.62
CA SER A 14 -3.83 -3.36 -7.62
C SER A 14 -5.23 -2.94 -7.11
N ALA A 15 -6.07 -3.92 -6.80
CA ALA A 15 -7.45 -3.68 -6.36
C ALA A 15 -7.52 -2.74 -5.13
N LEU A 16 -6.62 -2.93 -4.16
CA LEU A 16 -6.55 -2.08 -2.97
C LEU A 16 -6.11 -0.64 -3.31
N ALA A 17 -5.10 -0.45 -4.16
CA ALA A 17 -4.66 0.89 -4.55
C ALA A 17 -5.76 1.65 -5.31
N LEU A 18 -6.50 0.96 -6.18
CA LEU A 18 -7.66 1.54 -6.84
C LEU A 18 -8.75 1.94 -5.85
N ALA A 19 -9.08 1.08 -4.88
CA ALA A 19 -10.07 1.39 -3.85
C ALA A 19 -9.67 2.63 -3.02
N GLN A 20 -8.40 2.70 -2.59
CA GLN A 20 -7.86 3.86 -1.87
C GLN A 20 -7.93 5.14 -2.71
N THR A 21 -7.61 5.04 -4.00
CA THR A 21 -7.64 6.18 -4.91
C THR A 21 -9.06 6.65 -5.20
N VAL A 22 -10.03 5.74 -5.32
CA VAL A 22 -11.45 6.07 -5.47
C VAL A 22 -11.96 6.83 -4.24
N GLN A 23 -11.60 6.41 -3.02
CA GLN A 23 -11.98 7.16 -1.81
C GLN A 23 -11.47 8.61 -1.82
N VAL A 24 -10.23 8.83 -2.28
CA VAL A 24 -9.67 10.18 -2.43
C VAL A 24 -10.37 10.94 -3.55
N GLN A 25 -10.61 10.29 -4.70
CA GLN A 25 -11.32 10.87 -5.84
C GLN A 25 -12.72 11.36 -5.44
N GLU A 26 -13.49 10.54 -4.73
CA GLU A 26 -14.83 10.89 -4.25
C GLU A 26 -14.81 12.09 -3.29
N ALA A 27 -13.83 12.13 -2.37
CA ALA A 27 -13.67 13.25 -1.45
C ALA A 27 -13.32 14.55 -2.21
N LEU A 28 -12.43 14.49 -3.19
CA LEU A 28 -12.05 15.64 -4.02
C LEU A 28 -13.22 16.12 -4.90
N GLN A 29 -13.94 15.18 -5.52
CA GLN A 29 -15.11 15.47 -6.36
C GLN A 29 -16.24 16.13 -5.57
N LYS A 30 -16.48 15.67 -4.33
CA LYS A 30 -17.48 16.26 -3.44
C LYS A 30 -17.14 17.72 -3.07
N LEU A 31 -15.86 18.02 -2.88
CA LEU A 31 -15.38 19.36 -2.54
C LEU A 31 -15.27 20.30 -3.74
N ASN A 32 -15.07 19.75 -4.95
CA ASN A 32 -14.89 20.51 -6.19
C ASN A 32 -15.77 19.92 -7.31
N PRO A 33 -17.10 20.10 -7.27
CA PRO A 33 -18.03 19.46 -8.20
C PRO A 33 -17.80 19.81 -9.68
N GLU A 34 -17.18 20.95 -9.96
CA GLU A 34 -16.88 21.46 -11.30
C GLU A 34 -15.61 20.90 -11.94
N LYS A 35 -14.75 20.25 -11.14
CA LYS A 35 -13.48 19.66 -11.58
C LYS A 35 -13.65 18.19 -11.92
N SER A 36 -12.74 17.66 -12.73
CA SER A 36 -12.68 16.24 -13.08
C SER A 36 -11.40 15.60 -12.55
N PHE A 37 -11.53 14.42 -11.94
CA PHE A 37 -10.42 13.70 -11.32
C PHE A 37 -10.23 12.31 -11.95
N PRO A 38 -9.73 12.20 -13.20
CA PRO A 38 -9.54 10.91 -13.86
C PRO A 38 -8.38 10.12 -13.23
N LEU A 39 -8.49 8.78 -13.22
CA LEU A 39 -7.45 7.92 -12.67
C LEU A 39 -6.44 7.47 -13.74
N LEU A 40 -5.17 7.78 -13.53
CA LEU A 40 -4.04 7.27 -14.32
C LEU A 40 -3.50 6.00 -13.65
N LYS A 41 -3.86 4.84 -14.22
CA LYS A 41 -3.53 3.52 -13.66
C LYS A 41 -2.19 3.03 -14.19
N MET A 42 -1.22 2.83 -13.32
CA MET A 42 0.15 2.46 -13.66
C MET A 42 0.55 1.09 -13.07
N THR A 43 1.51 0.45 -13.72
CA THR A 43 2.15 -0.78 -13.22
C THR A 43 3.53 -0.41 -12.67
N THR A 44 3.88 -0.91 -11.49
CA THR A 44 5.20 -0.68 -10.87
C THR A 44 6.08 -1.93 -10.98
N THR A 45 7.40 -1.77 -10.84
CA THR A 45 8.32 -2.91 -10.82
C THR A 45 7.94 -3.94 -9.73
N GLY A 46 7.43 -3.48 -8.59
CA GLY A 46 6.95 -4.37 -7.52
C GLY A 46 5.69 -5.14 -7.85
N ASP A 47 4.86 -4.68 -8.79
CA ASP A 47 3.71 -5.45 -9.27
C ASP A 47 4.15 -6.64 -10.14
N ASN A 48 5.29 -6.50 -10.82
CA ASN A 48 5.84 -7.50 -11.75
C ASN A 48 6.71 -8.55 -11.06
N ASN A 49 7.33 -8.23 -9.92
CA ASN A 49 8.22 -9.13 -9.18
C ASN A 49 7.54 -9.72 -7.93
N GLN A 50 6.66 -10.71 -8.14
CA GLN A 50 5.96 -11.43 -7.05
C GLN A 50 6.69 -12.70 -6.58
N SER A 51 7.76 -13.13 -7.27
CA SER A 51 8.45 -14.40 -7.01
C SER A 51 9.63 -14.29 -6.05
N GLN A 52 9.99 -13.09 -5.60
CA GLN A 52 11.11 -12.86 -4.69
C GLN A 52 10.63 -12.20 -3.38
N PRO A 53 11.18 -12.61 -2.22
CA PRO A 53 10.88 -11.96 -0.95
C PRO A 53 11.09 -10.46 -1.00
N LEU A 54 10.21 -9.68 -0.38
CA LEU A 54 10.34 -8.22 -0.35
C LEU A 54 11.67 -7.76 0.28
N SER A 55 12.21 -8.56 1.20
CA SER A 55 13.51 -8.37 1.85
C SER A 55 14.71 -8.51 0.89
N SER A 56 14.58 -9.25 -0.21
CA SER A 56 15.65 -9.40 -1.21
C SER A 56 15.61 -8.32 -2.29
N ILE A 57 14.52 -7.57 -2.40
CA ILE A 57 14.39 -6.47 -3.35
C ILE A 57 14.99 -5.23 -2.68
N GLY A 58 16.29 -5.01 -2.91
CA GLY A 58 17.15 -4.07 -2.17
C GLY A 58 16.84 -2.56 -2.24
N THR A 59 15.62 -2.14 -2.62
CA THR A 59 15.22 -0.72 -2.55
C THR A 59 13.78 -0.56 -2.07
N THR A 60 13.53 0.41 -1.18
CA THR A 60 12.18 0.74 -0.68
C THR A 60 11.30 1.41 -1.74
N ALA A 61 11.90 1.88 -2.84
CA ALA A 61 11.24 2.66 -3.90
C ALA A 61 10.57 1.81 -5.00
N VAL A 62 10.45 0.49 -4.80
CA VAL A 62 9.99 -0.46 -5.83
C VAL A 62 8.52 -0.23 -6.25
N PHE A 63 7.74 0.43 -5.39
CA PHE A 63 6.34 0.76 -5.64
C PHE A 63 6.10 2.26 -5.92
N THR A 64 7.11 3.13 -5.80
CA THR A 64 6.92 4.58 -5.91
C THR A 64 7.58 5.18 -7.15
N ARG A 65 8.67 4.59 -7.65
CA ARG A 65 9.49 5.17 -8.73
C ARG A 65 8.71 5.51 -10.00
N GLU A 66 7.90 4.58 -10.52
CA GLU A 66 7.15 4.83 -11.76
C GLU A 66 6.07 5.89 -11.57
N LEU A 67 5.46 5.93 -10.38
CA LEU A 67 4.44 6.92 -10.02
C LEU A 67 5.07 8.32 -9.89
N GLU A 68 6.21 8.42 -9.22
CA GLU A 68 6.99 9.66 -9.07
C GLU A 68 7.41 10.22 -10.44
N ASN A 69 7.83 9.36 -11.38
CA ASN A 69 8.16 9.78 -12.74
C ASN A 69 6.94 10.36 -13.48
N ALA A 70 5.75 9.78 -13.32
CA ALA A 70 4.53 10.29 -13.94
C ALA A 70 4.14 11.66 -13.38
N LEU A 71 4.37 11.89 -12.08
CA LEU A 71 4.16 13.18 -11.44
C LEU A 71 5.19 14.22 -11.90
N GLU A 72 6.47 13.86 -12.03
CA GLU A 72 7.52 14.74 -12.58
C GLU A 72 7.24 15.16 -14.03
N LYS A 73 6.74 14.23 -14.85
CA LYS A 73 6.34 14.48 -16.24
C LYS A 73 5.00 15.20 -16.38
N LYS A 74 4.33 15.51 -15.26
CA LYS A 74 2.98 16.12 -15.21
C LYS A 74 1.92 15.31 -15.94
N GLU A 75 2.10 13.99 -16.04
CA GLU A 75 1.08 13.06 -16.54
C GLU A 75 -0.06 12.90 -15.53
N CYS A 76 0.23 13.13 -14.25
CA CYS A 76 -0.74 13.28 -13.17
C CYS A 76 -0.36 14.46 -12.27
N GLN A 77 -1.30 14.91 -11.43
CA GLN A 77 -1.10 16.03 -10.51
C GLN A 77 -0.95 15.60 -9.05
N LEU A 78 -1.38 14.39 -8.72
CA LEU A 78 -1.18 13.80 -7.39
C LEU A 78 -1.10 12.28 -7.47
N LEU A 79 -0.55 11.68 -6.42
CA LEU A 79 -0.44 10.24 -6.24
C LEU A 79 -1.16 9.82 -4.96
N VAL A 80 -1.75 8.62 -4.96
CA VAL A 80 -2.33 8.02 -3.75
C VAL A 80 -1.54 6.77 -3.37
N HIS A 81 -1.11 6.72 -2.12
CA HIS A 81 -0.33 5.62 -1.56
C HIS A 81 -0.90 5.16 -0.22
N SER A 82 -0.68 3.90 0.11
CA SER A 82 -0.70 3.46 1.50
C SER A 82 0.50 4.09 2.21
N LEU A 83 0.26 4.83 3.30
CA LEU A 83 1.32 5.60 3.96
C LEU A 83 2.49 4.74 4.45
N LYS A 84 2.25 3.49 4.82
CA LYS A 84 3.29 2.52 5.23
C LYS A 84 4.32 2.23 4.13
N ASP A 85 3.97 2.46 2.87
CA ASP A 85 4.81 2.19 1.69
C ASP A 85 5.54 3.45 1.21
N VAL A 86 5.31 4.61 1.86
CA VAL A 86 5.99 5.87 1.55
C VAL A 86 7.32 5.92 2.31
N PRO A 87 8.46 6.19 1.63
CA PRO A 87 9.75 6.36 2.30
C PRO A 87 9.72 7.49 3.34
N THR A 88 10.48 7.33 4.42
CA THR A 88 10.61 8.36 5.46
C THR A 88 11.29 9.63 4.94
N GLN A 89 12.20 9.49 3.98
CA GLN A 89 12.81 10.61 3.27
C GLN A 89 12.10 10.82 1.93
N ILE A 90 11.37 11.91 1.83
CA ILE A 90 10.70 12.31 0.59
C ILE A 90 11.74 12.94 -0.34
N LYS A 91 11.76 12.49 -1.61
CA LYS A 91 12.68 13.01 -2.63
C LYS A 91 12.45 14.52 -2.83
N PRO A 92 13.50 15.34 -3.00
CA PRO A 92 13.34 16.75 -3.32
C PRO A 92 12.43 16.97 -4.54
N GLY A 93 11.55 17.96 -4.46
CA GLY A 93 10.54 18.24 -5.49
C GLY A 93 9.18 17.57 -5.24
N PHE A 94 9.09 16.69 -4.25
CA PHE A 94 7.83 16.07 -3.81
C PHE A 94 7.45 16.49 -2.40
N VAL A 95 6.17 16.37 -2.08
CA VAL A 95 5.64 16.62 -0.74
C VAL A 95 4.51 15.65 -0.42
N LEU A 96 4.45 15.20 0.83
CA LEU A 96 3.26 14.53 1.35
C LEU A 96 2.20 15.60 1.67
N ALA A 97 1.35 15.91 0.70
CA ALA A 97 0.42 17.04 0.78
C ALA A 97 -0.76 16.81 1.73
N ALA A 98 -1.22 15.56 1.88
CA ALA A 98 -2.40 15.24 2.66
C ALA A 98 -2.35 13.80 3.17
N MET A 99 -3.13 13.55 4.23
CA MET A 99 -3.42 12.22 4.75
C MET A 99 -4.92 12.10 4.98
N MET A 100 -5.53 11.03 4.47
CA MET A 100 -6.93 10.70 4.75
C MET A 100 -7.09 10.30 6.22
N LYS A 101 -8.34 10.30 6.71
CA LYS A 101 -8.66 9.77 8.04
C LYS A 101 -8.13 8.34 8.15
N ARG A 102 -7.47 8.04 9.27
CA ARG A 102 -6.84 6.73 9.51
C ARG A 102 -7.92 5.66 9.73
N GLU A 103 -7.81 4.58 8.96
CA GLU A 103 -8.56 3.34 9.17
C GLU A 103 -7.95 2.49 10.29
N GLU A 104 -8.61 1.39 10.66
CA GLU A 104 -8.14 0.46 11.69
C GLU A 104 -6.68 0.01 11.43
N PRO A 105 -5.73 0.31 12.33
CA PRO A 105 -4.30 0.09 12.09
C PRO A 105 -3.82 -1.30 12.49
N ASN A 106 -4.72 -2.18 12.95
CA ASN A 106 -4.39 -3.45 13.55
C ASN A 106 -3.99 -4.49 12.49
N ASP A 107 -3.01 -5.32 12.84
CA ASP A 107 -2.79 -6.56 12.08
C ASP A 107 -3.94 -7.53 12.37
N VAL A 108 -4.37 -8.26 11.35
CA VAL A 108 -5.43 -9.27 11.44
C VAL A 108 -4.89 -10.66 11.20
N MET A 109 -5.44 -11.63 11.92
CA MET A 109 -5.16 -13.05 11.72
C MET A 109 -6.17 -13.63 10.75
N VAL A 110 -5.70 -14.30 9.70
CA VAL A 110 -6.55 -14.92 8.68
C VAL A 110 -6.25 -16.42 8.68
N MET A 111 -7.25 -17.24 8.94
CA MET A 111 -7.15 -18.69 9.02
C MET A 111 -8.43 -19.35 8.51
N ARG A 112 -8.38 -20.66 8.27
CA ARG A 112 -9.61 -21.42 8.03
C ARG A 112 -10.46 -21.48 9.31
N PRO A 113 -11.79 -21.37 9.21
CA PRO A 113 -12.65 -21.44 10.38
C PRO A 113 -12.44 -22.72 11.19
N GLY A 114 -12.31 -22.58 12.51
CA GLY A 114 -12.24 -23.69 13.46
C GLY A 114 -10.85 -24.28 13.71
N GLU A 115 -9.80 -23.80 13.05
CA GLU A 115 -8.43 -24.31 13.29
C GLU A 115 -7.83 -23.77 14.60
N TYR A 116 -7.91 -22.46 14.84
CA TYR A 116 -7.38 -21.82 16.05
C TYR A 116 -8.34 -20.72 16.54
N LYS A 117 -8.21 -20.28 17.79
CA LYS A 117 -9.01 -19.20 18.39
C LYS A 117 -8.21 -17.91 18.54
N ASP A 118 -6.94 -18.02 18.87
CA ASP A 118 -6.02 -16.90 19.12
C ASP A 118 -4.64 -17.17 18.51
N LEU A 119 -3.86 -16.11 18.29
CA LEU A 119 -2.48 -16.23 17.82
C LEU A 119 -1.62 -17.04 18.80
N ARG A 120 -1.93 -17.04 20.09
CA ARG A 120 -1.19 -17.81 21.10
C ARG A 120 -1.44 -19.32 21.06
N ASP A 121 -2.43 -19.77 20.27
CA ASP A 121 -2.68 -21.19 20.09
C ASP A 121 -1.65 -21.86 19.16
N PHE A 122 -0.90 -21.06 18.40
CA PHE A 122 0.15 -21.55 17.51
C PHE A 122 1.41 -21.94 18.29
N GLY A 123 2.04 -23.04 17.91
CA GLY A 123 3.23 -23.58 18.56
C GLY A 123 4.11 -24.42 17.63
N GLU A 124 4.75 -25.43 18.21
CA GLU A 124 5.66 -26.32 17.48
C GLU A 124 4.93 -27.10 16.38
N GLY A 125 5.49 -27.06 15.17
CA GLY A 125 4.91 -27.71 13.98
C GLY A 125 3.98 -26.82 13.15
N ASP A 126 3.46 -25.73 13.73
CA ASP A 126 2.58 -24.81 13.00
C ASP A 126 3.37 -23.88 12.07
N VAL A 127 2.70 -23.44 10.99
CA VAL A 127 3.27 -22.54 9.99
C VAL A 127 2.41 -21.27 9.85
N VAL A 128 3.04 -20.10 10.02
CA VAL A 128 2.41 -18.80 9.80
C VAL A 128 3.06 -18.09 8.61
N GLY A 129 2.24 -17.67 7.65
CA GLY A 129 2.68 -16.95 6.45
C GLY A 129 2.77 -15.44 6.67
N THR A 130 3.98 -14.86 6.61
CA THR A 130 4.15 -13.41 6.46
C THR A 130 5.56 -13.04 5.96
N SER A 131 5.63 -12.24 4.91
CA SER A 131 6.89 -11.63 4.42
C SER A 131 7.32 -10.37 5.21
N SER A 132 6.58 -10.00 6.27
CA SER A 132 6.91 -8.82 7.09
C SER A 132 7.82 -9.20 8.25
N VAL A 133 9.05 -8.68 8.25
CA VAL A 133 10.01 -8.87 9.35
C VAL A 133 9.42 -8.39 10.69
N ARG A 134 8.63 -7.30 10.68
CA ARG A 134 7.95 -6.76 11.85
C ARG A 134 6.94 -7.76 12.44
N ARG A 135 6.15 -8.42 11.60
CA ARG A 135 5.16 -9.42 12.07
C ARG A 135 5.87 -10.70 12.50
N ALA A 136 6.81 -11.19 11.69
CA ALA A 136 7.57 -12.40 11.95
C ALA A 136 8.29 -12.37 13.30
N SER A 137 8.95 -11.26 13.64
CA SER A 137 9.65 -11.11 14.93
C SER A 137 8.69 -11.15 16.13
N GLN A 138 7.54 -10.49 16.02
CA GLN A 138 6.53 -10.47 17.07
C GLN A 138 5.85 -11.84 17.25
N ILE A 139 5.53 -12.52 16.15
CA ILE A 139 4.92 -13.86 16.17
C ILE A 139 5.87 -14.87 16.82
N ARG A 140 7.15 -14.93 16.42
CA ARG A 140 8.13 -15.86 17.02
C ARG A 140 8.32 -15.62 18.52
N ARG A 141 8.17 -14.37 18.98
CA ARG A 141 8.25 -14.03 20.40
C ARG A 141 7.00 -14.49 21.17
N LEU A 142 5.82 -14.36 20.57
CA LEU A 142 4.55 -14.69 21.22
C LEU A 142 4.24 -16.18 21.19
N CYS A 143 4.73 -16.89 20.17
CA CYS A 143 4.40 -18.29 19.88
C CYS A 143 5.71 -19.09 19.74
N PRO A 144 6.36 -19.49 20.85
CA PRO A 144 7.61 -20.24 20.78
C PRO A 144 7.43 -21.55 19.99
N GLY A 145 8.36 -21.84 19.07
CA GLY A 145 8.34 -23.06 18.24
C GLY A 145 7.60 -22.92 16.90
N VAL A 146 6.85 -21.84 16.68
CA VAL A 146 6.15 -21.61 15.40
C VAL A 146 7.12 -21.36 14.24
N LYS A 147 6.83 -21.94 13.07
CA LYS A 147 7.56 -21.67 11.84
C LYS A 147 6.93 -20.49 11.10
N VAL A 148 7.69 -19.44 10.85
CA VAL A 148 7.23 -18.31 10.01
C VAL A 148 7.84 -18.41 8.63
N MET A 149 7.01 -18.37 7.59
CA MET A 149 7.39 -18.48 6.17
C MET A 149 6.94 -17.26 5.37
N ASP A 150 7.70 -16.90 4.34
CA ASP A 150 7.35 -15.83 3.40
C ASP A 150 6.15 -16.25 2.53
N VAL A 151 5.28 -15.27 2.24
CA VAL A 151 4.07 -15.37 1.39
C VAL A 151 3.86 -14.10 0.58
#